data_AF-A0A7J4JLN6-F1
#
_entry.id   AF-A0A7J4JLN6-F1
#
_cell.length_a   1.000
_cell.length_b   1.000
_cell.length_c   1.000
_cell.angle_alpha   90.00
_cell.angle_beta   90.00
_cell.angle_gamma   90.00
#
_symmetry.space_group_name_H-M   'P 1'
#
loop_
_entity.id
_entity.type
_entity.pdbx_description
1 polymer ?
#
loop_
_entity_poly.entity_id
_entity_poly.type
_entity_poly.pdbx_seq_one_letter_code
_entity_poly.pdbx_strand_id
1 'polypeptide(L)' 'MAVVDTLTGIQNVLLQIGPLVSVILIVLGGLSYGLAQTQPSDQRGKYISTAYALIAGGIVVAAITGAATLIAGQSANLLK' A
#
# COMPACT_ATOMS: atom_id res chain seq x y z
N MET A 1 -27.80 -6.61 -15.01
CA MET A 1 -26.51 -7.33 -15.16
C MET A 1 -25.37 -6.35 -15.36
N ALA A 2 -25.41 -5.48 -16.37
CA ALA A 2 -24.35 -4.49 -16.62
C ALA A 2 -23.87 -3.69 -15.39
N VAL A 3 -24.77 -3.19 -14.52
CA VAL A 3 -24.37 -2.43 -13.31
C VAL A 3 -23.59 -3.29 -12.31
N VAL A 4 -23.97 -4.56 -12.15
CA VAL A 4 -23.29 -5.52 -11.25
C VAL A 4 -21.91 -5.84 -11.81
N ASP A 5 -21.80 -6.09 -13.11
CA ASP A 5 -20.52 -6.37 -13.77
C ASP A 5 -19.54 -5.19 -13.66
N THR A 6 -20.03 -3.96 -13.80
CA THR A 6 -19.21 -2.75 -13.61
C THR A 6 -18.73 -2.59 -12.16
N LEU A 7 -19.61 -2.83 -11.18
CA LEU A 7 -19.27 -2.78 -9.75
C LEU A 7 -18.23 -3.83 -9.39
N THR A 8 -18.37 -5.07 -9.90
CA THR A 8 -17.39 -6.14 -9.72
C THR A 8 -16.05 -5.80 -10.37
N GLY A 9 -16.06 -5.18 -11.56
CA GLY A 9 -14.86 -4.68 -12.22
C GLY A 9 -14.11 -3.64 -11.37
N ILE A 10 -14.83 -2.65 -10.84
CA ILE A 10 -14.25 -1.61 -9.96
C ILE A 10 -13.69 -2.22 -8.68
N GLN A 11 -14.44 -3.13 -8.05
CA GLN A 11 -14.00 -3.83 -6.85
C GLN A 11 -12.68 -4.59 -7.08
N ASN A 12 -12.58 -5.32 -8.19
CA ASN A 12 -11.38 -6.08 -8.53
C ASN A 12 -10.17 -5.17 -8.76
N VAL A 13 -10.37 -4.02 -9.42
CA VAL A 13 -9.30 -3.02 -9.59
C VAL A 13 -8.86 -2.45 -8.24
N LEU A 14 -9.80 -2.08 -7.36
CA LEU A 14 -9.49 -1.53 -6.05
C LEU A 14 -8.75 -2.53 -5.15
N LEU A 15 -9.11 -3.81 -5.21
CA LEU A 15 -8.43 -4.87 -4.46
C LEU A 15 -6.99 -5.10 -4.93
N GLN A 16 -6.68 -4.83 -6.20
CA GLN A 16 -5.32 -4.95 -6.74
C GLN A 16 -4.45 -3.72 -6.48
N ILE A 17 -5.06 -2.53 -6.41
CA ILE A 17 -4.32 -1.27 -6.21
C ILE A 17 -3.67 -1.22 -4.82
N GLY A 18 -4.37 -1.63 -3.76
CA GLY A 18 -3.85 -1.52 -2.40
C GLY A 18 -2.51 -2.25 -2.17
N PRO A 19 -2.38 -3.55 -2.54
CA PRO A 19 -1.12 -4.28 -2.44
C PRO A 19 -0.01 -3.65 -3.30
N LEU A 20 -0.34 -3.22 -4.53
CA LEU A 20 0.64 -2.59 -5.42
C LEU A 20 1.18 -1.28 -4.83
N VAL A 21 0.30 -0.42 -4.31
CA VAL A 21 0.69 0.85 -3.69
C VAL A 21 1.57 0.60 -2.46
N SER A 22 1.22 -0.39 -1.63
CA SER A 22 2.05 -0.78 -0.48
C SER A 22 3.46 -1.18 -0.89
N VAL A 23 3.59 -2.07 -1.89
CA VAL A 23 4.90 -2.51 -2.40
C VAL A 23 5.71 -1.32 -2.93
N ILE A 24 5.08 -0.45 -3.73
CA ILE A 24 5.73 0.74 -4.28
C ILE A 24 6.27 1.63 -3.15
N LEU A 25 5.46 1.90 -2.12
CA LEU A 25 5.89 2.74 -0.99
C LEU A 25 7.05 2.13 -0.21
N ILE A 26 7.03 0.82 0.05
CA ILE A 26 8.12 0.13 0.75
C ILE A 26 9.41 0.16 -0.09
N VAL A 27 9.32 -0.12 -1.40
CA VAL A 27 10.48 -0.09 -2.30
C VAL A 27 11.05 1.32 -2.41
N LEU A 28 10.22 2.33 -2.63
CA LEU A 28 10.67 3.73 -2.67
C LEU A 28 11.26 4.19 -1.34
N GLY A 29 10.72 3.71 -0.22
CA GLY A 29 11.28 3.97 1.10
C GLY A 29 12.67 3.34 1.28
N GLY A 30 12.84 2.07 0.88
CA GLY A 30 14.14 1.39 0.89
C GLY A 30 15.18 2.08 -0.01
N LEU A 31 14.79 2.48 -1.21
CA LEU A 31 15.64 3.26 -2.12
C LEU A 31 16.01 4.62 -1.52
N SER A 32 15.04 5.32 -0.93
CA SER A 32 15.28 6.60 -0.27
C SER A 32 16.24 6.47 0.92
N TYR A 33 16.14 5.36 1.68
CA TYR A 33 17.07 5.06 2.77
C TYR A 33 18.49 4.81 2.26
N GLY A 34 18.63 4.03 1.18
CA GLY A 34 19.92 3.79 0.52
C GLY A 34 20.55 5.09 0.01
N LEU A 35 19.75 5.91 -0.68
CA LEU A 35 20.19 7.22 -1.18
C LEU A 35 20.58 8.17 -0.03
N ALA A 36 19.93 8.10 1.13
CA ALA A 36 20.31 8.93 2.27
C ALA A 36 21.77 8.70 2.71
N GLN A 37 22.28 7.48 2.54
CA GLN A 37 23.66 7.15 2.90
C GLN A 37 24.70 7.83 2.00
N THR A 38 24.33 8.20 0.77
CA THR A 38 25.23 8.92 -0.14
C THR A 38 25.15 10.44 0.01
N GLN A 39 24.23 10.96 0.84
CA GLN A 39 24.06 12.39 1.04
C GLN A 39 24.97 12.94 2.17
N PRO A 40 25.34 14.23 2.11
CA PRO A 40 26.03 14.91 3.21
C PRO A 40 25.24 14.85 4.52
N SER A 41 25.94 14.93 5.66
CA SER A 41 25.37 14.87 7.01
C SER A 41 24.15 15.77 7.20
N ASP A 42 24.22 16.97 6.64
CA ASP A 42 23.24 18.04 6.85
C ASP A 42 21.88 17.72 6.20
N GLN A 43 21.89 16.90 5.13
CA GLN A 43 20.68 16.50 4.42
C GLN A 43 20.27 15.05 4.71
N ARG A 44 21.20 14.20 5.14
CA ARG A 44 20.96 12.77 5.41
C ARG A 44 19.75 12.53 6.31
N GLY A 45 19.60 13.32 7.38
CA GLY A 45 18.46 13.20 8.30
C GLY A 45 17.09 13.38 7.63
N LYS A 46 16.98 14.30 6.67
CA LYS A 46 15.75 14.53 5.90
C LYS A 46 15.39 13.31 5.05
N TYR A 47 16.36 12.77 4.32
CA TYR A 47 16.13 11.59 3.46
C TYR A 47 15.81 10.33 4.26
N ILE A 48 16.45 10.14 5.42
CA ILE A 48 16.12 9.05 6.35
C ILE A 48 14.68 9.19 6.85
N SER A 49 14.26 10.39 7.25
CA SER A 49 12.88 10.64 7.70
C SER A 49 11.86 10.35 6.60
N THR A 50 12.12 10.79 5.36
CA THR A 50 11.28 10.48 4.20
C THR A 50 11.20 8.98 3.95
N ALA A 51 12.33 8.27 4.01
CA ALA A 51 12.37 6.82 3.84
C ALA A 51 11.49 6.10 4.87
N TYR A 52 11.59 6.47 6.15
CA TYR A 52 10.75 5.90 7.19
C TYR A 52 9.26 6.21 7.00
N ALA A 53 8.92 7.44 6.59
CA ALA A 53 7.53 7.80 6.31
C ALA A 53 6.94 6.96 5.17
N LEU A 54 7.72 6.72 4.10
CA LEU A 54 7.31 5.87 2.98
C LEU A 54 7.13 4.41 3.39
N ILE A 55 8.08 3.85 4.16
CA ILE A 55 7.98 2.47 4.65
C ILE A 55 6.77 2.32 5.57
N ALA A 56 6.61 3.22 6.54
CA ALA A 56 5.48 3.19 7.47
C ALA A 56 4.14 3.33 6.73
N GLY A 57 4.04 4.26 5.78
CA GLY A 57 2.85 4.41 4.93
C GLY A 57 2.53 3.14 4.13
N GLY A 58 3.55 2.50 3.54
CA GLY A 58 3.40 1.24 2.83
C GLY A 58 2.88 0.11 3.71
N ILE A 59 3.40 -0.03 4.94
CA ILE A 59 2.94 -1.03 5.92
C ILE A 59 1.47 -0.78 6.30
N VAL A 60 1.09 0.48 6.55
CA VAL A 60 -0.29 0.83 6.89
C VAL A 60 -1.24 0.48 5.75
N VAL A 61 -0.89 0.80 4.50
CA VAL A 61 -1.71 0.46 3.32
C VAL A 61 -1.86 -1.06 3.16
N ALA A 62 -0.79 -1.84 3.38
CA ALA A 62 -0.87 -3.30 3.38
C ALA A 62 -1.83 -3.83 4.44
N ALA A 63 -1.74 -3.32 5.67
CA ALA A 63 -2.59 -3.75 6.78
C ALA A 63 -4.08 -3.47 6.49
N ILE A 64 -4.40 -2.27 6.01
CA ILE A 64 -5.79 -1.89 5.67
C ILE A 64 -6.31 -2.74 4.52
N THR A 65 -5.52 -2.95 3.47
CA THR A 65 -5.96 -3.73 2.31
C THR A 65 -6.15 -5.21 2.65
N GLY A 66 -5.23 -5.78 3.44
CA GLY A 66 -5.35 -7.15 3.93
C GLY A 66 -6.61 -7.34 4.78
N ALA A 67 -6.87 -6.41 5.70
CA ALA A 67 -8.09 -6.43 6.52
C ALA A 67 -9.36 -6.31 5.66
N ALA A 68 -9.38 -5.38 4.69
CA ALA A 68 -10.52 -5.19 3.79
C ALA A 68 -10.84 -6.46 2.97
N THR A 69 -9.81 -7.17 2.51
CA THR A 69 -9.96 -8.41 1.74
C THR A 69 -10.54 -9.53 2.61
N LEU A 70 -10.07 -9.66 3.86
CA LEU A 70 -10.60 -10.63 4.82
C LEU A 70 -12.06 -10.34 5.17
N ILE A 71 -12.41 -9.08 5.44
CA ILE A 71 -13.79 -8.67 5.73
C ILE A 71 -14.69 -9.02 4.54
N ALA A 72 -14.30 -8.64 3.32
CA ALA A 72 -15.09 -8.91 2.12
C ALA A 72 -15.33 -10.42 1.91
N GLY A 73 -14.29 -11.24 2.11
CA GLY A 73 -14.41 -12.71 2.03
C GLY A 73 -15.38 -13.28 3.06
N GLN A 74 -15.32 -12.81 4.31
CA GLN A 74 -16.23 -13.29 5.36
C GLN A 74 -17.66 -12.80 5.18
N SER A 75 -17.86 -11.54 4.78
CA SER A 75 -19.19 -11.01 4.45
C SER A 75 -19.86 -11.78 3.33
N ALA A 76 -19.11 -12.21 2.30
CA ALA A 76 -19.65 -13.03 1.21
C ALA A 76 -20.06 -14.44 1.67
N ASN A 77 -19.47 -14.98 2.74
CA ASN A 77 -19.87 -16.25 3.32
C ASN A 77 -21.10 -16.13 4.21
N LEU A 78 -21.29 -14.99 4.88
CA LEU A 78 -22.46 -14.72 5.73
C LEU A 78 -23.75 -14.41 4.95
N LEU A 79 -23.61 -14.01 3.68
CA LEU A 79 -24.72 -13.67 2.78
C LEU A 79 -25.16 -14.85 1.89
N LYS A 80 -24.59 -16.04 2.10
CA LYS A 80 -25.06 -17.31 1.52
C LYS A 80 -25.98 -18.03 2.49
#